data_AF-A0A3C1YP03-F1
#
_entry.id   AF-A0A3C1YP03-F1
#
_cell.length_a   1.000
_cell.length_b   1.000
_cell.length_c   1.000
_cell.angle_alpha   90.00
_cell.angle_beta   90.00
_cell.angle_gamma   90.00
#
_symmetry.space_group_name_H-M   'P 1'
#
loop_
_entity.id
_entity.type
_entity.pdbx_description
1 polymer ?
#
loop_
_entity_poly.entity_id
_entity_poly.type
_entity_poly.pdbx_seq_one_letter_code
_entity_poly.pdbx_strand_id
1 'polypeptide(L)'
;MKDNAIHILLADDDPVVLDIVEKKLKLFGYPVMCAHDGEEAWKMFVERNPSIVITDWMMPKINGLEFSRMIRNHNHFPYTYIFFLTVLSGKGSYIESIHAGADDFITKPVDTDELRVRLHVAERTIRLQTHAKKLEGMFNVCPGCKRIMQENKTWASIESLLNEKSNASLSHGVCPNCFETVMKPQIEEFRNRKKKK
;
A
#
# COMPACT_ATOMS: atom_id res chain seq x y z
N MET A 1 1.86 2.97 18.34
CA MET A 1 1.61 3.47 16.97
C MET A 1 0.19 3.06 16.63
N LYS A 2 -0.72 3.98 16.32
CA LYS A 2 -2.04 3.58 15.81
C LYS A 2 -1.81 3.00 14.42
N ASP A 3 -2.03 1.70 14.25
CA ASP A 3 -2.15 1.10 12.93
C ASP A 3 -3.07 1.98 12.09
N ASN A 4 -2.67 2.29 10.86
CA ASN A 4 -3.44 3.11 9.96
C ASN A 4 -4.79 2.41 9.74
N ALA A 5 -5.83 2.87 10.43
CA ALA A 5 -7.11 2.17 10.47
C ALA A 5 -7.62 2.03 9.04
N ILE A 6 -7.91 0.80 8.63
CA ILE A 6 -8.41 0.51 7.28
C ILE A 6 -9.83 1.03 7.21
N HIS A 7 -10.02 2.13 6.48
CA HIS A 7 -11.31 2.74 6.23
C HIS A 7 -11.90 2.20 4.92
N ILE A 8 -13.19 1.87 4.96
CA ILE A 8 -13.92 1.29 3.83
C ILE A 8 -14.93 2.31 3.32
N LEU A 9 -14.93 2.55 2.01
CA LEU A 9 -16.03 3.21 1.30
C LEU A 9 -16.89 2.14 0.64
N LEU A 10 -18.16 2.10 0.99
CA LEU A 10 -19.17 1.22 0.42
C LEU A 10 -20.12 2.05 -0.46
N ALA A 11 -20.26 1.72 -1.73
CA ALA A 11 -21.10 2.42 -2.69
C ALA A 11 -22.08 1.45 -3.35
N ASP A 12 -23.38 1.70 -3.20
CA ASP A 12 -24.46 0.90 -3.78
C ASP A 12 -25.73 1.76 -3.80
N ASP A 13 -26.51 1.73 -4.87
CA ASP A 13 -27.76 2.48 -4.95
C ASP A 13 -28.93 1.78 -4.22
N ASP A 14 -28.76 0.51 -3.87
CA ASP A 14 -29.72 -0.23 -3.03
C ASP A 14 -29.43 -0.01 -1.53
N PRO A 15 -30.29 0.73 -0.80
CA PRO A 15 -30.10 0.99 0.63
C PRO A 15 -30.16 -0.27 1.49
N VAL A 16 -30.82 -1.33 1.03
CA VAL A 16 -30.87 -2.63 1.74
C VAL A 16 -29.51 -3.32 1.65
N VAL A 17 -28.87 -3.29 0.48
CA VAL A 17 -27.53 -3.82 0.31
C VAL A 17 -26.53 -3.04 1.15
N LEU A 18 -26.60 -1.70 1.13
CA LEU A 18 -25.78 -0.85 1.98
C LEU A 18 -25.91 -1.24 3.46
N ASP A 19 -27.12 -1.33 4.00
CA ASP A 19 -27.35 -1.65 5.42
C ASP A 19 -26.82 -3.05 5.80
N ILE A 20 -27.06 -4.07 4.95
CA ILE A 20 -26.60 -5.43 5.20
C ILE A 20 -25.06 -5.51 5.19
N VAL A 21 -24.42 -4.94 4.17
CA VAL A 21 -22.97 -5.02 4.01
C VAL A 21 -22.28 -4.14 5.06
N GLU A 22 -22.79 -2.94 5.33
CA GLU A 22 -22.25 -2.06 6.37
C GLU A 22 -22.29 -2.73 7.74
N LYS A 23 -23.40 -3.38 8.11
CA LYS A 23 -23.50 -4.13 9.38
C LYS A 23 -22.45 -5.24 9.49
N LYS A 24 -22.22 -6.00 8.40
CA LYS A 24 -21.18 -7.04 8.37
C LYS A 24 -19.78 -6.46 8.54
N LEU A 25 -19.47 -5.38 7.82
CA LEU A 25 -18.18 -4.70 7.91
C LEU A 25 -17.93 -4.10 9.30
N LYS A 26 -18.94 -3.46 9.89
CA LYS A 26 -18.88 -2.94 11.27
C LYS A 26 -18.70 -4.07 12.29
N LEU A 27 -19.36 -5.22 12.10
CA LEU A 27 -19.16 -6.41 12.93
C LEU A 27 -17.72 -6.91 12.90
N PHE A 28 -17.03 -6.75 11.78
CA PHE A 28 -15.61 -7.09 11.65
C PHE A 28 -14.66 -6.01 12.19
N GLY A 29 -15.19 -4.87 12.66
CA GLY A 29 -14.41 -3.79 13.26
C GLY A 29 -13.94 -2.71 12.28
N TYR A 30 -14.44 -2.69 11.04
CA TYR A 30 -14.06 -1.66 10.07
C TYR A 30 -14.91 -0.40 10.22
N PRO A 31 -14.29 0.81 10.18
CA PRO A 31 -15.01 2.04 9.93
C PRO A 31 -15.48 2.09 8.47
N VAL A 32 -16.77 2.32 8.27
CA VAL A 32 -17.42 2.31 6.95
C VAL A 32 -18.06 3.66 6.67
N MET A 33 -17.92 4.12 5.44
CA MET A 33 -18.65 5.26 4.86
C MET A 33 -19.51 4.71 3.74
N CYS A 34 -20.77 5.10 3.68
CA CYS A 34 -21.70 4.64 2.65
C CYS A 34 -22.00 5.77 1.67
N ALA A 35 -22.06 5.44 0.38
CA ALA A 35 -22.49 6.32 -0.70
C ALA A 35 -23.63 5.66 -1.49
N HIS A 36 -24.61 6.46 -1.91
CA HIS A 36 -25.82 5.99 -2.58
C HIS A 36 -25.76 6.12 -4.12
N ASP A 37 -24.71 6.76 -4.64
CA ASP A 37 -24.43 6.82 -6.07
C ASP A 37 -22.93 7.04 -6.31
N GLY A 38 -22.50 6.94 -7.57
CA GLY A 38 -21.08 7.05 -7.90
C GLY A 38 -20.49 8.46 -7.78
N GLU A 39 -21.30 9.53 -7.84
CA GLU A 39 -20.82 10.90 -7.61
C GLU A 39 -20.52 11.13 -6.13
N GLU A 40 -21.43 10.69 -5.26
CA GLU A 40 -21.23 10.71 -3.81
C GLU A 40 -20.00 9.87 -3.43
N ALA A 41 -19.88 8.67 -4.01
CA ALA A 41 -18.73 7.81 -3.80
C ALA A 41 -17.42 8.49 -4.21
N TRP A 42 -17.37 9.12 -5.39
CA TRP A 42 -16.19 9.86 -5.85
C TRP A 42 -15.84 11.03 -4.92
N LYS A 43 -16.83 11.81 -4.50
CA LYS A 43 -16.61 12.93 -3.57
C LYS A 43 -16.03 12.44 -2.24
N MET A 44 -16.62 11.40 -1.65
CA MET A 44 -16.14 10.81 -0.41
C MET A 44 -14.75 10.20 -0.57
N PHE A 45 -14.46 9.57 -1.72
CA PHE A 45 -13.16 9.00 -2.02
C PHE A 45 -12.06 10.08 -1.99
N VAL A 46 -12.27 11.20 -2.69
CA VAL A 46 -11.32 12.32 -2.76
C VAL A 46 -11.12 12.97 -1.39
N GLU A 47 -12.19 13.13 -0.60
CA GLU A 47 -12.12 13.77 0.72
C GLU A 47 -11.47 12.89 1.79
N ARG A 48 -11.66 11.56 1.71
CA ARG A 48 -11.35 10.65 2.82
C ARG A 48 -10.25 9.65 2.54
N ASN A 49 -9.85 9.46 1.28
CA ASN A 49 -8.80 8.52 0.85
C ASN A 49 -8.94 7.13 1.51
N PRO A 50 -10.08 6.44 1.32
CA PRO A 50 -10.31 5.13 1.91
C PRO A 50 -9.25 4.13 1.42
N SER A 51 -8.92 3.15 2.25
CA SER A 51 -7.98 2.08 1.87
C SER A 51 -8.64 1.00 1.02
N ILE A 52 -9.95 0.84 1.20
CA ILE A 52 -10.78 -0.13 0.50
C ILE A 52 -12.02 0.59 -0.06
N VAL A 53 -12.36 0.28 -1.31
CA VAL A 53 -13.63 0.64 -1.94
C VAL A 53 -14.39 -0.64 -2.25
N ILE A 54 -15.66 -0.71 -1.87
CA ILE A 54 -16.61 -1.74 -2.27
C ILE A 54 -17.69 -1.02 -3.04
N THR A 55 -17.84 -1.29 -4.34
CA THR A 55 -18.78 -0.58 -5.21
C THR A 55 -19.68 -1.55 -5.95
N ASP A 56 -20.96 -1.21 -6.11
CA ASP A 56 -21.79 -1.88 -7.09
C ASP A 56 -21.30 -1.59 -8.50
N TRP A 57 -21.58 -2.52 -9.42
CA TRP A 57 -21.29 -2.35 -10.83
C TRP A 57 -22.14 -1.24 -11.47
N MET A 58 -23.44 -1.26 -11.18
CA MET A 58 -24.45 -0.41 -11.80
C MET A 58 -24.95 0.58 -10.76
N MET A 59 -24.48 1.82 -10.84
CA MET A 59 -24.99 2.90 -10.02
C MET A 59 -25.43 4.07 -10.89
N PRO A 60 -26.39 4.89 -10.43
CA PRO A 60 -26.73 6.14 -11.09
C PRO A 60 -25.54 7.10 -11.18
N LYS A 61 -25.61 7.98 -12.18
CA LYS A 61 -24.66 9.08 -12.45
C LYS A 61 -23.27 8.62 -12.89
N ILE A 62 -22.51 7.99 -12.00
CA ILE A 62 -21.22 7.37 -12.29
C ILE A 62 -21.35 5.88 -11.99
N ASN A 63 -21.11 5.03 -12.99
CA ASN A 63 -21.14 3.59 -12.75
C ASN A 63 -19.84 3.12 -12.07
N GLY A 64 -19.86 1.94 -11.46
CA GLY A 64 -18.72 1.46 -10.70
C GLY A 64 -17.45 1.24 -11.54
N LEU A 65 -17.58 0.90 -12.83
CA LEU A 65 -16.42 0.78 -13.74
C LEU A 65 -15.75 2.14 -13.98
N GLU A 66 -16.54 3.17 -14.26
CA GLU A 66 -16.06 4.53 -14.42
C GLU A 66 -15.41 5.02 -13.13
N PHE A 67 -16.05 4.80 -12.00
CA PHE A 67 -15.49 5.14 -10.69
C PHE A 67 -14.14 4.44 -10.44
N SER A 68 -14.02 3.15 -10.73
CA SER A 68 -12.75 2.41 -10.64
C SER A 68 -11.67 3.01 -11.56
N ARG A 69 -12.01 3.32 -12.81
CA ARG A 69 -11.07 3.97 -13.74
C ARG A 69 -10.64 5.34 -13.24
N MET A 70 -11.56 6.12 -12.68
CA MET A 70 -11.25 7.43 -12.10
C MET A 70 -10.26 7.30 -10.96
N ILE A 71 -10.44 6.34 -10.04
CA ILE A 71 -9.49 6.06 -8.96
C ILE A 71 -8.11 5.72 -9.53
N ARG A 72 -8.04 4.81 -10.52
CA ARG A 72 -6.76 4.35 -11.10
C ARG A 72 -6.03 5.40 -11.92
N ASN A 73 -6.74 6.33 -12.56
CA ASN A 73 -6.14 7.40 -13.35
C ASN A 73 -5.51 8.52 -12.50
N HIS A 74 -5.72 8.51 -11.17
CA HIS A 74 -5.16 9.50 -10.27
C HIS A 74 -3.99 8.94 -9.45
N ASN A 75 -2.77 9.19 -9.93
CA ASN A 75 -1.53 8.72 -9.28
C ASN A 75 -1.24 9.35 -7.90
N HIS A 76 -2.01 10.38 -7.50
CA HIS A 76 -1.81 11.07 -6.23
C HIS A 76 -2.36 10.30 -5.02
N PHE A 77 -3.25 9.32 -5.24
CA PHE A 77 -3.83 8.56 -4.15
C PHE A 77 -2.95 7.37 -3.74
N PRO A 78 -2.94 7.01 -2.45
CA PRO A 78 -2.41 5.72 -2.02
C PRO A 78 -3.11 4.57 -2.76
N TYR A 79 -2.45 3.43 -2.84
CA TYR A 79 -3.08 2.25 -3.42
C TYR A 79 -4.36 1.92 -2.63
N THR A 80 -5.48 1.86 -3.34
CA THR A 80 -6.80 1.53 -2.80
C THR A 80 -7.21 0.19 -3.38
N TYR A 81 -7.62 -0.74 -2.52
CA TYR A 81 -8.16 -2.02 -2.95
C TYR A 81 -9.63 -1.86 -3.37
N ILE A 82 -10.01 -2.28 -4.58
CA ILE A 82 -11.35 -2.08 -5.14
C ILE A 82 -12.05 -3.44 -5.30
N PHE A 83 -13.19 -3.59 -4.61
CA PHE A 83 -14.14 -4.68 -4.75
C PHE A 83 -15.34 -4.24 -5.61
N PHE A 84 -15.77 -5.11 -6.51
CA PHE A 84 -17.10 -5.02 -7.11
C PHE A 84 -18.11 -5.92 -6.40
N LEU A 85 -19.27 -5.39 -6.07
CA LEU A 85 -20.47 -6.19 -5.84
C LEU A 85 -21.18 -6.41 -7.18
N THR A 86 -21.57 -7.64 -7.49
CA THR A 86 -22.21 -7.94 -8.78
C THR A 86 -23.27 -9.01 -8.67
N VAL A 87 -24.38 -8.83 -9.39
CA VAL A 87 -25.37 -9.89 -9.68
C VAL A 87 -25.03 -10.66 -10.96
N LEU A 88 -24.14 -10.13 -11.80
CA LEU A 88 -23.82 -10.67 -13.12
C LEU A 88 -22.87 -11.85 -12.99
N SER A 89 -23.39 -13.05 -13.24
CA SER A 89 -22.62 -14.29 -13.33
C SER A 89 -22.23 -14.53 -14.80
N GLY A 90 -21.09 -13.96 -15.23
CA GLY A 90 -20.60 -14.14 -16.60
C GLY A 90 -19.14 -13.71 -16.82
N LYS A 91 -18.42 -14.44 -17.68
CA LYS A 91 -16.99 -14.18 -17.98
C LYS A 91 -16.72 -12.80 -18.58
N GLY A 92 -17.67 -12.22 -19.32
CA GLY A 92 -17.53 -10.90 -19.94
C GLY A 92 -17.47 -9.76 -18.93
N SER A 93 -18.37 -9.77 -17.95
CA SER A 93 -18.36 -8.82 -16.83
C SER A 93 -17.11 -8.97 -15.96
N TYR A 94 -16.55 -10.17 -15.82
CA TYR A 94 -15.30 -10.32 -15.09
C TYR A 94 -14.10 -9.65 -15.78
N ILE A 95 -14.00 -9.75 -17.11
CA ILE A 95 -12.89 -9.17 -17.86
C ILE A 95 -12.96 -7.63 -17.81
N GLU A 96 -14.15 -7.06 -17.94
CA GLU A 96 -14.35 -5.61 -17.92
C GLU A 96 -14.00 -4.96 -16.57
N SER A 97 -14.31 -5.60 -15.44
CA SER A 97 -13.95 -5.05 -14.12
C SER A 97 -12.44 -5.06 -13.89
N ILE A 98 -11.76 -6.14 -14.27
CA ILE A 98 -10.30 -6.21 -14.16
C ILE A 98 -9.64 -5.14 -15.05
N HIS A 99 -10.14 -4.91 -16.27
CA HIS A 99 -9.65 -3.82 -17.12
C HIS A 99 -9.98 -2.41 -16.58
N ALA A 100 -11.06 -2.26 -15.82
CA ALA A 100 -11.35 -1.02 -15.10
C ALA A 100 -10.47 -0.83 -13.86
N GLY A 101 -9.69 -1.84 -13.48
CA GLY A 101 -8.71 -1.80 -12.40
C GLY A 101 -9.21 -2.28 -11.05
N ALA A 102 -10.29 -3.06 -11.01
CA ALA A 102 -10.67 -3.76 -9.79
C ALA A 102 -9.65 -4.83 -9.41
N ASP A 103 -9.54 -5.03 -8.10
CA ASP A 103 -8.68 -6.07 -7.52
C ASP A 103 -9.48 -7.35 -7.27
N ASP A 104 -10.79 -7.23 -7.00
CA ASP A 104 -11.65 -8.38 -6.71
C ASP A 104 -13.14 -8.11 -6.98
N PHE A 105 -13.94 -9.17 -6.88
CA PHE A 105 -15.40 -9.12 -7.00
C PHE A 105 -16.06 -10.10 -6.02
N ILE A 106 -17.27 -9.76 -5.58
CA ILE A 106 -18.11 -10.58 -4.71
C ILE A 106 -19.50 -10.64 -5.33
N THR A 107 -20.04 -11.84 -5.47
CA THR A 107 -21.39 -12.03 -6.01
C THR A 107 -22.45 -11.69 -4.96
N LYS A 108 -23.50 -10.98 -5.36
CA LYS A 108 -24.71 -10.78 -4.55
C LYS A 108 -25.56 -12.07 -4.60
N PRO A 109 -26.15 -12.52 -3.47
CA PRO A 109 -26.11 -11.93 -2.14
C PRO A 109 -24.74 -12.14 -1.47
N VAL A 110 -24.23 -11.09 -0.81
CA VAL A 110 -22.90 -11.10 -0.20
C VAL A 110 -22.85 -12.09 0.95
N ASP A 111 -22.08 -13.16 0.81
CA ASP A 111 -21.82 -14.09 1.90
C ASP A 111 -20.88 -13.48 2.95
N THR A 112 -21.14 -13.78 4.23
CA THR A 112 -20.41 -13.16 5.35
C THR A 112 -18.98 -13.70 5.46
N ASP A 113 -18.78 -15.00 5.26
CA ASP A 113 -17.47 -15.62 5.35
C ASP A 113 -16.63 -15.31 4.11
N GLU A 114 -17.25 -15.30 2.93
CA GLU A 114 -16.58 -14.84 1.70
C GLU A 114 -16.10 -13.40 1.85
N LEU A 115 -16.96 -12.48 2.28
CA LEU A 115 -16.58 -11.07 2.49
C LEU A 115 -15.40 -10.95 3.47
N ARG A 116 -15.41 -11.72 4.57
CA ARG A 116 -14.33 -11.69 5.57
C ARG A 116 -13.00 -12.18 4.98
N VAL A 117 -13.01 -13.29 4.24
CA VAL A 117 -11.80 -13.83 3.61
C VAL A 117 -11.23 -12.84 2.59
N ARG A 118 -12.10 -12.25 1.77
CA ARG A 118 -11.74 -11.26 0.75
C ARG A 118 -11.13 -9.99 1.37
N LEU A 119 -11.69 -9.52 2.48
CA LEU A 119 -11.13 -8.40 3.24
C LEU A 119 -9.73 -8.71 3.75
N HIS A 120 -9.47 -9.89 4.33
CA HIS A 120 -8.11 -10.25 4.77
C HIS A 120 -7.08 -10.25 3.63
N VAL A 121 -7.48 -10.67 2.42
CA VAL A 121 -6.62 -10.58 1.23
C VAL A 121 -6.35 -9.12 0.86
N ALA A 122 -7.37 -8.26 0.90
CA ALA A 122 -7.21 -6.83 0.67
C ALA A 122 -6.28 -6.17 1.68
N GLU A 123 -6.45 -6.42 2.98
CA GLU A 123 -5.58 -5.88 4.04
C GLU A 123 -4.11 -6.26 3.81
N ARG A 124 -3.86 -7.53 3.49
CA ARG A 124 -2.51 -8.02 3.19
C ARG A 124 -1.93 -7.31 1.97
N THR A 125 -2.73 -7.13 0.92
CA THR A 125 -2.31 -6.48 -0.33
C THR A 125 -1.98 -5.00 -0.11
N ILE A 126 -2.86 -4.27 0.58
CA ILE A 126 -2.65 -2.87 0.96
C ILE A 126 -1.39 -2.74 1.82
N ARG A 127 -1.20 -3.64 2.79
CA ARG A 127 0.01 -3.64 3.62
C ARG A 127 1.25 -3.82 2.76
N LEU A 128 1.28 -4.79 1.86
CA LEU A 128 2.42 -5.04 0.99
C LEU A 128 2.72 -3.87 0.05
N GLN A 129 1.70 -3.32 -0.61
CA GLN A 129 1.82 -2.13 -1.47
C GLN A 129 2.35 -0.92 -0.70
N THR A 130 1.86 -0.71 0.53
CA THR A 130 2.34 0.35 1.41
C THR A 130 3.80 0.17 1.81
N HIS A 131 4.24 -1.07 2.10
CA HIS A 131 5.65 -1.34 2.42
C HIS A 131 6.55 -1.16 1.19
N ALA A 132 6.12 -1.58 0.00
CA ALA A 132 6.85 -1.35 -1.24
C ALA A 132 7.03 0.14 -1.52
N LYS A 133 5.97 0.95 -1.44
CA LYS A 133 6.06 2.42 -1.61
C LYS A 133 6.99 3.09 -0.61
N LYS A 134 7.13 2.59 0.63
CA LYS A 134 8.10 3.14 1.61
C LYS A 134 9.56 3.00 1.17
N LEU A 135 9.85 2.08 0.26
CA LEU A 135 11.17 1.87 -0.32
C LEU A 135 11.38 2.71 -1.60
N GLU A 136 10.32 3.29 -2.14
CA GLU A 136 10.35 4.18 -3.30
C GLU A 136 10.42 5.64 -2.82
N GLY A 137 11.53 6.31 -3.09
CA GLY A 137 11.68 7.72 -2.71
C GLY A 137 13.08 8.25 -2.93
N MET A 138 13.19 9.57 -3.03
CA MET A 138 14.48 10.26 -3.12
C MET A 138 14.99 10.51 -1.71
N PHE A 139 16.11 9.88 -1.37
CA PHE A 139 16.75 10.08 -0.07
C PHE A 139 17.61 11.34 -0.09
N ASN A 140 17.39 12.23 0.89
CA ASN A 140 18.25 13.40 1.11
C ASN A 140 19.51 12.97 1.85
N VAL A 141 20.61 12.80 1.12
CA VAL A 141 21.90 12.34 1.67
C VAL A 141 22.85 13.53 1.89
N CYS A 142 23.45 13.62 3.07
CA CYS A 142 24.49 14.60 3.37
C CYS A 142 25.71 14.33 2.48
N PRO A 143 26.20 15.31 1.69
CA PRO A 143 27.32 15.08 0.77
C PRO A 143 28.63 14.75 1.49
N GLY A 144 28.82 15.27 2.72
CA GLY A 144 30.03 15.06 3.52
C GLY A 144 30.06 13.70 4.22
N CYS A 145 29.11 13.44 5.13
CA CYS A 145 29.13 12.23 5.98
C CYS A 145 28.26 11.08 5.47
N LYS A 146 27.55 11.25 4.34
CA LYS A 146 26.65 10.26 3.72
C LYS A 146 25.49 9.78 4.60
N ARG A 147 25.18 10.51 5.69
CA ARG A 147 23.95 10.29 6.47
C ARG A 147 22.71 10.71 5.70
N ILE A 148 21.58 10.06 5.98
CA ILE A 148 20.30 10.28 5.33
C ILE A 148 19.41 11.10 6.27
N MET A 149 18.79 12.16 5.75
CA MET A 149 17.80 12.97 6.48
C MET A 149 16.47 12.21 6.56
N GLN A 150 15.94 12.07 7.77
CA GLN A 150 14.65 11.46 8.06
C GLN A 150 13.50 12.49 8.05
N GLU A 151 12.26 12.01 7.98
CA GLU A 151 11.03 12.85 8.02
C GLU A 151 10.93 13.71 9.29
N ASN A 152 11.43 13.20 10.42
CA ASN A 152 11.51 13.91 11.71
C ASN A 152 12.64 14.95 11.78
N LYS A 153 13.30 15.25 10.65
CA LYS A 153 14.46 16.18 10.53
C LYS A 153 15.71 15.73 11.28
N THR A 154 15.83 14.46 11.62
CA THR A 154 17.06 13.89 12.18
C THR A 154 17.91 13.23 11.11
N TRP A 155 19.20 13.01 11.40
CA TRP A 155 20.14 12.36 10.48
C TRP A 155 20.50 10.96 10.97
N ALA A 156 20.38 9.96 10.10
CA ALA A 156 20.75 8.58 10.40
C ALA A 156 21.80 8.04 9.42
N SER A 157 22.61 7.07 9.85
CA SER A 157 23.41 6.29 8.90
C SER A 157 22.49 5.42 8.05
N ILE A 158 22.97 5.04 6.86
CA ILE A 158 22.24 4.10 6.00
C ILE A 158 22.00 2.76 6.70
N GLU A 159 22.95 2.31 7.53
CA GLU A 159 22.84 1.05 8.29
C GLU A 159 21.72 1.11 9.33
N SER A 160 21.66 2.20 10.11
CA SER A 160 20.61 2.40 11.11
C SER A 160 19.24 2.46 10.44
N LEU A 161 19.15 3.17 9.31
CA LEU A 161 17.92 3.30 8.54
C LEU A 161 17.47 1.96 7.92
N LEU A 162 18.40 1.16 7.40
CA LEU A 162 18.11 -0.16 6.83
C LEU A 162 17.66 -1.14 7.92
N ASN A 163 18.29 -1.17 9.08
CA ASN A 163 17.87 -2.03 10.19
C ASN A 163 16.49 -1.65 10.74
N GLU A 164 16.15 -0.36 10.75
CA GLU A 164 14.84 0.11 11.25
C GLU A 164 13.72 -0.07 10.22
N LYS A 165 13.99 0.23 8.94
CA LYS A 165 12.97 0.24 7.88
C LYS A 165 12.88 -1.07 7.09
N SER A 166 13.84 -1.98 7.23
CA SER A 166 13.86 -3.25 6.51
C SER A 166 14.30 -4.39 7.42
N ASN A 167 13.96 -5.62 7.06
CA ASN A 167 14.50 -6.81 7.72
C ASN A 167 15.92 -7.19 7.22
N ALA A 168 16.65 -6.26 6.61
CA ALA A 168 18.00 -6.51 6.13
C ALA A 168 18.97 -6.59 7.32
N SER A 169 19.80 -7.62 7.33
CA SER A 169 20.96 -7.73 8.24
C SER A 169 22.22 -7.42 7.45
N LEU A 170 23.01 -6.45 7.93
CA LEU A 170 24.23 -6.00 7.26
C LEU A 170 25.45 -6.71 7.85
N SER A 171 26.23 -7.36 6.99
CA SER A 171 27.56 -7.87 7.33
C SER A 171 28.63 -6.93 6.80
N HIS A 172 29.63 -6.59 7.61
CA HIS A 172 30.76 -5.77 7.17
C HIS A 172 31.80 -6.62 6.44
N GLY A 173 32.17 -6.20 5.24
CA GLY A 173 33.21 -6.80 4.42
C GLY A 173 34.01 -5.73 3.68
N VAL A 174 35.19 -6.11 3.17
CA VAL A 174 36.05 -5.21 2.39
C VAL A 174 35.95 -5.59 0.93
N CYS A 175 35.50 -4.67 0.08
CA CYS A 175 35.47 -4.92 -1.37
C CYS A 175 36.91 -4.94 -1.95
N PRO A 176 37.12 -5.55 -3.13
CA PRO A 176 38.46 -5.66 -3.72
C PRO A 176 39.18 -4.32 -3.89
N ASN A 177 38.46 -3.26 -4.25
CA ASN A 177 39.05 -1.93 -4.41
C ASN A 177 39.53 -1.35 -3.06
N CYS A 178 38.70 -1.43 -2.02
CA CYS A 178 39.09 -0.97 -0.68
C CYS A 178 40.19 -1.84 -0.07
N PHE A 179 40.25 -3.12 -0.44
CA PHE A 179 41.33 -4.00 0.00
C PHE A 179 42.69 -3.49 -0.52
N GLU A 180 42.78 -3.21 -1.81
CA GLU A 180 44.02 -2.71 -2.43
C GLU A 180 44.34 -1.26 -2.06
N THR A 181 43.34 -0.38 -1.97
CA THR A 181 43.57 1.06 -1.79
C THR A 181 43.63 1.51 -0.33
N VAL A 182 43.01 0.77 0.60
CA VAL A 182 42.92 1.15 2.02
C VAL A 182 43.58 0.12 2.93
N MET A 183 43.14 -1.15 2.88
CA MET A 183 43.59 -2.16 3.84
C MET A 183 45.05 -2.56 3.63
N LYS A 184 45.44 -2.91 2.41
CA LYS A 184 46.78 -3.42 2.09
C LYS A 184 47.89 -2.39 2.40
N PRO A 185 47.75 -1.09 2.04
CA PRO A 185 48.71 -0.06 2.45
C PRO A 185 48.83 0.06 3.98
N GLN A 186 47.72 0.02 4.71
CA GLN A 186 47.73 0.08 6.18
C GLN A 186 48.41 -1.14 6.80
N ILE A 187 48.15 -2.35 6.28
CA ILE A 187 48.79 -3.59 6.73
C ILE A 187 50.30 -3.53 6.52
N GLU A 188 50.75 -3.04 5.36
CA GLU A 188 52.17 -2.88 5.04
C GLU A 188 52.84 -1.82 5.92
N GLU A 189 52.18 -0.68 6.13
CA GLU A 189 52.69 0.37 7.03
C GLU A 189 52.83 -0.15 8.47
N PHE A 190 51.86 -0.94 8.93
CA PHE A 190 51.90 -1.57 10.26
C PHE A 190 53.02 -2.61 10.39
N ARG A 191 53.23 -3.43 9.35
CA ARG A 191 54.36 -4.39 9.28
C ARG A 191 55.71 -3.67 9.29
N ASN A 192 55.83 -2.56 8.57
CA ASN A 192 57.07 -1.78 8.51
C ASN A 192 57.37 -1.06 9.83
N ARG A 193 56.35 -0.58 10.56
CA ARG A 193 56.52 -0.05 11.92
C ARG A 193 56.99 -1.12 12.91
N LYS A 194 56.51 -2.36 12.79
CA LYS A 194 56.97 -3.49 13.62
C LYS A 194 58.39 -3.94 13.32
N LYS A 195 58.89 -3.80 12.08
CA LYS A 195 60.28 -4.11 11.72
C LYS A 195 61.29 -3.04 12.16
N LYS A 196 60.84 -1.83 12.49
CA LYS A 196 61.66 -0.70 12.95
C LYS A 196 61.75 -0.57 14.48
N LYS A 197 61.02 -1.40 15.22
CA LYS A 197 61.16 -1.60 16.66
C LYS A 197 61.94 -2.87 16.92
#